data_AF-A0A933KCW7-F1
#
_entry.id   AF-A0A933KCW7-F1
#
_cell.length_a   1.000
_cell.length_b   1.000
_cell.length_c   1.000
_cell.angle_alpha   90.00
_cell.angle_beta   90.00
_cell.angle_gamma   90.00
#
_symmetry.space_group_name_H-M   'P 1'
#
loop_
_entity.id
_entity.type
_entity.pdbx_description
1 polymer ?
#
loop_
_entity_poly.entity_id
_entity_poly.type
_entity_poly.pdbx_seq_one_letter_code
_entity_poly.pdbx_strand_id
1 'polypeptide(L)'
;MLRSLVPGLLLAAFSSAAFAGAPGVSILCYHHFEEKPLQGFSVKPSDFEQQMAHLAAGGFQVLRLADAVERLEKKAGFPEKAVVITIDDGYRCAYEKALPVLRKYKFPATLFIYPQYVGEKGDKCRWEDYKRLAAEGLFDIQCHSYTHPNFAQMARKLPAQQYEREMHRELFTSKKTLEEKLGLKIDFLAYPFGVYDEQIRDWALQAGYRAMFSVDGAANAPGTRASSVSRTMIMAGDGPKAFARKAAALPLELEIVSPRDGQILENGPYRVVAKITDPDVRIETVHGVSAGCSGRVDARSRKLELSSSKPIKPGVHIVTVTGSDSSGRGTRTATWLFRSR
;
A
#
# COMPACT_ATOMS: atom_id res chain seq x y z
N MET A 1 -1.02 -13.70 -55.37
CA MET A 1 -1.58 -12.85 -54.30
C MET A 1 -1.88 -13.72 -53.08
N LEU A 2 -0.92 -13.88 -52.16
CA LEU A 2 -1.14 -14.55 -50.87
C LEU A 2 -1.41 -13.48 -49.81
N ARG A 3 -2.62 -13.40 -49.27
CA ARG A 3 -2.91 -12.60 -48.08
C ARG A 3 -2.88 -13.51 -46.86
N SER A 4 -1.90 -13.26 -46.01
CA SER A 4 -1.71 -13.84 -44.68
C SER A 4 -2.87 -13.44 -43.77
N LEU A 5 -3.52 -14.41 -43.14
CA LEU A 5 -4.48 -14.24 -42.06
C LEU A 5 -3.69 -14.11 -40.74
N VAL A 6 -3.65 -12.90 -40.18
CA VAL A 6 -3.16 -12.66 -38.82
C VAL A 6 -4.27 -13.09 -37.85
N PRO A 7 -4.01 -13.99 -36.87
CA PRO A 7 -5.01 -14.32 -35.87
C PRO A 7 -5.18 -13.14 -34.91
N GLY A 8 -6.41 -12.65 -34.78
CA GLY A 8 -6.78 -11.56 -33.87
C GLY A 8 -6.49 -11.92 -32.42
N LEU A 9 -5.77 -11.03 -31.73
CA LEU A 9 -5.52 -11.07 -30.31
C LEU A 9 -6.86 -10.83 -29.56
N LEU A 10 -7.43 -11.86 -28.94
CA LEU A 10 -8.54 -11.72 -28.01
C LEU A 10 -8.04 -10.98 -26.76
N LEU A 11 -8.22 -9.65 -26.71
CA LEU A 11 -8.19 -8.92 -25.44
C LEU A 11 -9.38 -9.42 -24.61
N ALA A 12 -9.09 -10.16 -23.53
CA ALA A 12 -10.08 -10.43 -22.51
C ALA A 12 -10.44 -9.09 -21.83
N ALA A 13 -11.54 -8.48 -22.27
CA ALA A 13 -12.14 -7.36 -21.58
C ALA A 13 -12.69 -7.88 -20.24
N PHE A 14 -12.01 -7.54 -19.14
CA PHE A 14 -12.57 -7.75 -17.82
C PHE A 14 -13.75 -6.79 -17.66
N SER A 15 -14.96 -7.34 -17.82
CA SER A 15 -16.20 -6.61 -17.57
C SER A 15 -16.22 -6.07 -16.14
N SER A 16 -16.45 -4.76 -16.02
CA SER A 16 -16.67 -4.05 -14.76
C SER A 16 -18.05 -4.34 -14.17
N ALA A 17 -18.45 -5.60 -14.11
CA ALA A 17 -19.66 -6.00 -13.42
C ALA A 17 -19.59 -5.49 -11.97
N ALA A 18 -20.63 -4.76 -11.57
CA ALA A 18 -20.83 -4.35 -10.19
C ALA A 18 -21.08 -5.61 -9.36
N PHE A 19 -20.01 -6.14 -8.76
CA PHE A 19 -20.12 -7.22 -7.80
C PHE A 19 -20.97 -6.71 -6.62
N ALA A 20 -21.91 -7.52 -6.14
CA ALA A 20 -22.39 -7.45 -4.77
C ALA A 20 -21.18 -7.79 -3.88
N GLY A 21 -20.31 -6.80 -3.67
CA GLY A 21 -18.88 -7.04 -3.55
C GLY A 21 -18.43 -7.44 -2.16
N ALA A 22 -17.38 -8.24 -2.14
CA ALA A 22 -16.57 -8.53 -0.97
C ALA A 22 -16.12 -7.22 -0.30
N PRO A 23 -15.86 -7.26 1.02
CA PRO A 23 -15.75 -6.05 1.85
C PRO A 23 -14.46 -5.25 1.61
N GLY A 24 -13.52 -5.69 0.78
CA GLY A 24 -12.29 -4.94 0.52
C GLY A 24 -11.25 -5.64 -0.32
N VAL A 25 -10.05 -5.05 -0.32
CA VAL A 25 -8.87 -5.52 -1.07
C VAL A 25 -7.63 -5.46 -0.19
N SER A 26 -6.82 -6.51 -0.23
CA SER A 26 -5.47 -6.50 0.34
C SER A 26 -4.47 -6.00 -0.71
N ILE A 27 -3.61 -5.04 -0.36
CA ILE A 27 -2.55 -4.56 -1.25
C ILE A 27 -1.22 -4.99 -0.66
N LEU A 28 -0.51 -5.88 -1.34
CA LEU A 28 0.73 -6.47 -0.87
C LEU A 28 1.91 -5.63 -1.34
N CYS A 29 2.87 -5.38 -0.45
CA CYS A 29 4.07 -4.59 -0.72
C CYS A 29 5.32 -5.46 -0.62
N TYR A 30 5.98 -5.68 -1.76
CA TYR A 30 7.30 -6.31 -1.88
C TYR A 30 8.37 -5.24 -2.10
N HIS A 31 9.64 -5.59 -1.89
CA HIS A 31 10.77 -4.69 -2.18
C HIS A 31 11.82 -5.43 -3.02
N HIS A 32 12.60 -6.30 -2.37
CA HIS A 32 13.76 -6.95 -2.97
C HIS A 32 13.59 -8.48 -3.07
N PHE A 33 14.17 -9.08 -4.10
CA PHE A 33 14.14 -10.53 -4.32
C PHE A 33 15.54 -11.14 -4.37
N GLU A 34 15.92 -11.91 -3.35
CA GLU A 34 17.27 -12.49 -3.22
C GLU A 34 17.29 -13.85 -2.52
N GLU A 35 18.22 -14.72 -2.90
CA GLU A 35 18.34 -16.09 -2.36
C GLU A 35 18.72 -16.14 -0.87
N LYS A 36 19.49 -15.13 -0.43
CA LYS A 36 19.96 -14.99 0.96
C LYS A 36 19.50 -13.63 1.50
N PRO A 37 18.25 -13.51 1.98
CA PRO A 37 17.73 -12.29 2.57
C PRO A 37 18.65 -11.75 3.67
N LEU A 38 19.34 -10.64 3.40
CA LEU A 38 20.14 -9.95 4.41
C LEU A 38 19.31 -8.92 5.18
N GLN A 39 18.25 -8.43 4.54
CA GLN A 39 17.32 -7.46 5.08
C GLN A 39 15.94 -8.09 5.31
N GLY A 40 15.21 -7.60 6.30
CA GLY A 40 13.88 -8.13 6.66
C GLY A 40 12.83 -7.99 5.56
N PHE A 41 13.05 -7.10 4.59
CA PHE A 41 12.12 -6.78 3.50
C PHE A 41 12.42 -7.51 2.18
N SER A 42 13.43 -8.40 2.17
CA SER A 42 13.77 -9.23 1.02
C SER A 42 13.00 -10.55 1.04
N VAL A 43 12.50 -10.99 -0.12
CA VAL A 43 11.80 -12.28 -0.28
C VAL A 43 12.59 -13.19 -1.21
N LYS A 44 12.69 -14.49 -0.92
CA LYS A 44 13.35 -15.41 -1.85
C LYS A 44 12.51 -15.55 -3.12
N PRO A 45 13.12 -15.66 -4.32
CA PRO A 45 12.36 -15.92 -5.54
C PRO A 45 11.47 -17.16 -5.45
N SER A 46 11.93 -18.22 -4.78
CA SER A 46 11.15 -19.44 -4.54
C SER A 46 9.98 -19.24 -3.59
N ASP A 47 10.10 -18.38 -2.60
CA ASP A 47 9.00 -18.02 -1.71
C ASP A 47 7.97 -17.17 -2.47
N PHE A 48 8.43 -16.21 -3.28
CA PHE A 48 7.54 -15.42 -4.14
C PHE A 48 6.75 -16.31 -5.12
N GLU A 49 7.39 -17.31 -5.74
CA GLU A 49 6.68 -18.26 -6.61
C GLU A 49 5.61 -19.06 -5.86
N GLN A 50 5.92 -19.55 -4.65
CA GLN A 50 4.95 -20.26 -3.81
C GLN A 50 3.79 -19.35 -3.39
N GLN A 51 4.07 -18.09 -3.09
CA GLN A 51 3.07 -17.08 -2.76
C GLN A 51 2.13 -16.82 -3.95
N MET A 52 2.67 -16.65 -5.16
CA MET A 52 1.85 -16.48 -6.37
C MET A 52 1.05 -17.76 -6.69
N ALA A 53 1.65 -18.94 -6.52
CA ALA A 53 0.95 -20.21 -6.65
C ALA A 53 -0.22 -20.32 -5.66
N HIS A 54 -0.04 -19.86 -4.42
CA HIS A 54 -1.10 -19.82 -3.42
C HIS A 54 -2.25 -18.90 -3.84
N LEU A 55 -1.94 -17.71 -4.37
CA LEU A 55 -2.99 -16.81 -4.89
C LEU A 55 -3.78 -17.47 -6.02
N ALA A 56 -3.08 -18.09 -6.98
CA ALA A 56 -3.71 -18.75 -8.12
C ALA A 56 -4.58 -19.95 -7.68
N ALA A 57 -4.03 -20.87 -6.88
CA ALA A 57 -4.74 -22.05 -6.40
C ALA A 57 -5.89 -21.69 -5.43
N GLY A 58 -5.74 -20.59 -4.68
CA GLY A 58 -6.75 -20.09 -3.76
C GLY A 58 -7.91 -19.33 -4.42
N GLY A 59 -7.85 -19.10 -5.74
CA GLY A 59 -8.86 -18.36 -6.49
C GLY A 59 -8.87 -16.86 -6.23
N PHE A 60 -7.73 -16.30 -5.80
CA PHE A 60 -7.61 -14.85 -5.60
C PHE A 60 -7.75 -14.09 -6.91
N GLN A 61 -8.41 -12.93 -6.85
CA GLN A 61 -8.56 -12.03 -7.97
C GLN A 61 -7.48 -10.95 -7.89
N VAL A 62 -6.39 -11.14 -8.63
CA VAL A 62 -5.28 -10.19 -8.65
C VAL A 62 -5.63 -9.00 -9.56
N LEU A 63 -5.89 -7.85 -8.95
CA LEU A 63 -6.31 -6.64 -9.64
C LEU A 63 -5.12 -5.76 -10.02
N ARG A 64 -5.29 -4.94 -11.07
CA ARG A 64 -4.40 -3.79 -11.27
C ARG A 64 -4.64 -2.78 -10.15
N LEU A 65 -3.58 -2.08 -9.74
CA LEU A 65 -3.70 -1.06 -8.71
C LEU A 65 -4.69 0.04 -9.10
N ALA A 66 -4.69 0.47 -10.37
CA ALA A 66 -5.61 1.49 -10.87
C ALA A 66 -7.09 1.09 -10.73
N ASP A 67 -7.42 -0.17 -11.02
CA ASP A 67 -8.78 -0.70 -10.88
C ASP A 67 -9.20 -0.77 -9.41
N ALA A 68 -8.26 -1.14 -8.52
CA ALA A 68 -8.51 -1.14 -7.09
C ALA A 68 -8.76 0.27 -6.56
N VAL A 69 -7.92 1.25 -6.93
CA VAL A 69 -8.10 2.66 -6.54
C VAL A 69 -9.44 3.21 -7.05
N GLU A 70 -9.79 2.93 -8.31
CA GLU A 70 -11.08 3.37 -8.86
C GLU A 70 -12.27 2.83 -8.05
N ARG A 71 -12.22 1.57 -7.63
CA ARG A 71 -13.25 0.97 -6.76
C ARG A 71 -13.29 1.62 -5.38
N LEU A 72 -12.14 1.91 -4.77
CA LEU A 72 -12.07 2.64 -3.50
C LEU A 72 -12.75 4.01 -3.63
N GLU A 73 -12.39 4.78 -4.65
CA GLU A 73 -12.91 6.13 -4.92
C GLU A 73 -14.43 6.13 -5.18
N LYS A 74 -14.89 5.19 -6.01
CA LYS A 74 -16.32 5.06 -6.36
C LYS A 74 -17.15 4.37 -5.28
N LYS A 75 -16.54 3.97 -4.16
CA LYS A 75 -17.18 3.16 -3.11
C LYS A 75 -17.84 1.90 -3.67
N ALA A 76 -17.22 1.32 -4.69
CA ALA A 76 -17.69 0.09 -5.32
C ALA A 76 -17.12 -1.14 -4.59
N GLY A 77 -17.92 -2.19 -4.49
CA GLY A 77 -17.47 -3.46 -3.90
C GLY A 77 -16.36 -4.13 -4.71
N PHE A 78 -15.64 -5.05 -4.06
CA PHE A 78 -14.56 -5.81 -4.69
C PHE A 78 -15.00 -7.23 -5.06
N PRO A 79 -14.31 -7.89 -6.02
CA PRO A 79 -14.42 -9.34 -6.15
C PRO A 79 -14.00 -10.05 -4.85
N GLU A 80 -14.58 -11.22 -4.60
CA GLU A 80 -14.11 -12.09 -3.51
C GLU A 80 -12.61 -12.40 -3.67
N LYS A 81 -11.89 -12.38 -2.55
CA LYS A 81 -10.43 -12.57 -2.51
C LYS A 81 -9.66 -11.62 -3.44
N ALA A 82 -10.08 -10.35 -3.51
CA ALA A 82 -9.35 -9.32 -4.24
C ALA A 82 -8.00 -9.03 -3.57
N VAL A 83 -6.94 -9.03 -4.38
CA VAL A 83 -5.58 -8.71 -3.94
C VAL A 83 -4.87 -7.87 -5.01
N VAL A 84 -3.95 -6.99 -4.59
CA VAL A 84 -3.07 -6.24 -5.49
C VAL A 84 -1.63 -6.52 -5.11
N ILE A 85 -0.75 -6.58 -6.11
CA ILE A 85 0.68 -6.78 -5.93
C ILE A 85 1.39 -5.46 -6.25
N THR A 86 2.11 -4.92 -5.29
CA THR A 86 3.02 -3.77 -5.49
C THR A 86 4.44 -4.15 -5.11
N ILE A 87 5.40 -3.55 -5.79
CA ILE A 87 6.83 -3.72 -5.55
C ILE A 87 7.44 -2.32 -5.46
N ASP A 88 8.27 -2.07 -4.46
CA ASP A 88 8.88 -0.76 -4.24
C ASP A 88 10.36 -0.72 -4.69
N ASP A 89 10.95 0.46 -4.64
CA ASP A 89 12.35 0.82 -4.91
C ASP A 89 12.89 0.68 -6.33
N GLY A 90 12.30 -0.16 -7.19
CA GLY A 90 12.75 -0.28 -8.58
C GLY A 90 14.01 -1.13 -8.78
N TYR A 91 14.29 -2.05 -7.86
CA TYR A 91 15.41 -2.97 -7.99
C TYR A 91 15.34 -3.83 -9.26
N ARG A 92 16.49 -4.09 -9.87
CA ARG A 92 16.64 -4.96 -11.05
C ARG A 92 16.09 -6.38 -10.83
N CYS A 93 16.13 -6.87 -9.59
CA CYS A 93 15.58 -8.17 -9.25
C CYS A 93 14.05 -8.25 -9.45
N ALA A 94 13.31 -7.14 -9.42
CA ALA A 94 11.89 -7.13 -9.78
C ALA A 94 11.69 -7.59 -11.24
N TYR A 95 12.57 -7.17 -12.14
CA TYR A 95 12.59 -7.61 -13.54
C TYR A 95 13.09 -9.05 -13.67
N GLU A 96 14.22 -9.38 -13.05
CA GLU A 96 14.88 -10.67 -13.28
C GLU A 96 14.21 -11.85 -12.56
N LYS A 97 13.55 -11.59 -11.43
CA LYS A 97 13.02 -12.63 -10.53
C LYS A 97 11.49 -12.61 -10.42
N ALA A 98 10.88 -11.44 -10.26
CA ALA A 98 9.42 -11.36 -10.09
C ALA A 98 8.66 -11.48 -11.42
N LEU A 99 9.13 -10.82 -12.49
CA LEU A 99 8.44 -10.82 -13.79
C LEU A 99 8.22 -12.23 -14.38
N PRO A 100 9.18 -13.18 -14.38
CA PRO A 100 8.93 -14.54 -14.89
C PRO A 100 7.79 -15.25 -14.14
N VAL A 101 7.73 -15.09 -12.82
CA VAL A 101 6.68 -15.66 -11.97
C VAL A 101 5.33 -14.99 -12.26
N LEU A 102 5.29 -13.66 -12.33
CA LEU A 102 4.07 -12.91 -12.64
C LEU A 102 3.53 -13.27 -14.03
N ARG A 103 4.41 -13.46 -15.04
CA ARG A 103 4.03 -13.95 -16.37
C ARG A 103 3.39 -15.33 -16.32
N LYS A 104 3.97 -16.27 -15.56
CA LYS A 104 3.44 -17.63 -15.40
C LYS A 104 1.99 -17.63 -14.92
N TYR A 105 1.64 -16.75 -13.99
CA TYR A 105 0.28 -16.64 -13.44
C TYR A 105 -0.59 -15.56 -14.09
N LYS A 106 -0.04 -14.78 -15.04
CA LYS A 106 -0.68 -13.61 -15.67
C LYS A 106 -1.18 -12.58 -14.66
N PHE A 107 -0.42 -12.39 -13.58
CA PHE A 107 -0.77 -11.45 -12.51
C PHE A 107 -0.20 -10.07 -12.80
N PRO A 108 -1.04 -9.01 -12.75
CA PRO A 108 -0.54 -7.65 -12.84
C PRO A 108 0.19 -7.25 -11.56
N ALA A 109 1.13 -6.31 -11.69
CA ALA A 109 1.79 -5.68 -10.55
C ALA A 109 2.06 -4.19 -10.82
N THR A 110 2.24 -3.41 -9.76
CA THR A 110 2.71 -2.02 -9.85
C THR A 110 4.10 -1.90 -9.24
N LEU A 111 5.05 -1.32 -9.95
CA LEU A 111 6.39 -1.02 -9.48
C LEU A 111 6.50 0.48 -9.16
N PHE A 112 6.76 0.81 -7.90
CA PHE A 112 7.05 2.17 -7.46
C PHE A 112 8.55 2.43 -7.53
N ILE A 113 8.97 3.45 -8.29
CA ILE A 113 10.38 3.79 -8.51
C ILE A 113 10.67 5.26 -8.19
N TYR A 114 11.93 5.57 -7.89
CA TYR A 114 12.37 6.95 -7.65
C TYR A 114 13.53 7.35 -8.57
N PRO A 115 13.46 8.51 -9.26
CA PRO A 115 14.43 8.93 -10.27
C PRO A 115 15.90 8.86 -9.85
N GLN A 116 16.25 9.19 -8.60
CA GLN A 116 17.65 9.19 -8.17
C GLN A 116 18.28 7.79 -8.16
N TYR A 117 17.47 6.73 -8.02
CA TYR A 117 17.98 5.37 -8.02
C TYR A 117 18.35 4.86 -9.41
N VAL A 118 17.67 5.36 -10.46
CA VAL A 118 17.87 4.92 -11.84
C VAL A 118 19.32 5.10 -12.26
N GLY A 119 19.92 4.06 -12.83
CA GLY A 119 21.33 4.08 -13.21
C GLY A 119 21.84 2.77 -13.80
N GLU A 120 23.13 2.75 -14.11
CA GLU A 120 23.75 1.65 -14.87
C GLU A 120 24.54 0.65 -14.02
N LYS A 121 24.74 0.93 -12.72
CA LYS A 121 25.63 0.15 -11.85
C LYS A 121 24.85 -0.63 -10.78
N GLY A 122 25.39 -1.78 -10.39
CA GLY A 122 24.84 -2.61 -9.32
C GLY A 122 23.47 -3.19 -9.68
N ASP A 123 22.55 -3.13 -8.73
CA ASP A 123 21.17 -3.63 -8.78
C ASP A 123 20.17 -2.62 -9.39
N LYS A 124 20.68 -1.56 -10.03
CA LYS A 124 19.86 -0.49 -10.62
C LYS A 124 19.38 -0.84 -12.03
N CYS A 125 18.17 -0.40 -12.36
CA CYS A 125 17.63 -0.39 -13.72
C CYS A 125 17.89 0.95 -14.41
N ARG A 126 18.00 0.92 -15.75
CA ARG A 126 17.99 2.10 -16.63
C ARG A 126 16.55 2.49 -16.96
N TRP A 127 16.35 3.70 -17.51
CA TRP A 127 15.04 4.15 -17.97
C TRP A 127 14.43 3.20 -19.01
N GLU A 128 15.25 2.65 -19.91
CA GLU A 128 14.84 1.71 -20.95
C GLU A 128 14.35 0.39 -20.37
N ASP A 129 14.90 -0.05 -19.24
CA ASP A 129 14.46 -1.28 -18.56
C ASP A 129 13.03 -1.11 -18.03
N TYR A 130 12.71 0.04 -17.43
CA TYR A 130 11.35 0.34 -16.97
C TYR A 130 10.36 0.52 -18.13
N LYS A 131 10.78 1.15 -19.24
CA LYS A 131 9.94 1.25 -20.45
C LYS A 131 9.60 -0.12 -21.01
N ARG A 132 10.59 -1.03 -21.08
CA ARG A 132 10.37 -2.41 -21.50
C ARG A 132 9.41 -3.12 -20.55
N LEU A 133 9.63 -2.97 -19.24
CA LEU A 133 8.77 -3.57 -18.22
C LEU A 133 7.32 -3.09 -18.33
N ALA A 134 7.10 -1.79 -18.53
CA ALA A 134 5.76 -1.23 -18.75
C ALA A 134 5.12 -1.76 -20.05
N ALA A 135 5.91 -1.88 -21.13
CA ALA A 135 5.45 -2.35 -22.43
C ALA A 135 5.02 -3.84 -22.43
N GLU A 136 5.45 -4.64 -21.45
CA GLU A 136 4.95 -6.01 -21.24
C GLU A 136 3.45 -6.05 -20.93
N GLY A 137 2.87 -4.93 -20.48
CA GLY A 137 1.46 -4.85 -20.13
C GLY A 137 1.07 -5.67 -18.89
N LEU A 138 2.03 -6.16 -18.11
CA LEU A 138 1.79 -6.74 -16.77
C LEU A 138 2.17 -5.78 -15.64
N PHE A 139 3.11 -4.88 -15.89
CA PHE A 139 3.55 -3.89 -14.92
C PHE A 139 3.01 -2.50 -15.21
N ASP A 140 2.61 -1.82 -14.14
CA ASP A 140 2.45 -0.38 -14.10
C ASP A 140 3.65 0.25 -13.36
N ILE A 141 4.11 1.43 -13.78
CA ILE A 141 5.26 2.11 -13.17
C ILE A 141 4.79 3.42 -12.54
N GLN A 142 5.04 3.59 -11.24
CA GLN A 142 4.52 4.71 -10.44
C GLN A 142 5.61 5.30 -9.53
N CYS A 143 5.30 6.36 -8.78
CA CYS A 143 6.31 7.16 -8.09
C CYS A 143 6.61 6.70 -6.65
N HIS A 144 7.89 6.71 -6.28
CA HIS A 144 8.34 6.50 -4.90
C HIS A 144 9.17 7.68 -4.36
N SER A 145 8.74 8.91 -4.65
CA SER A 145 9.46 10.18 -4.46
C SER A 145 10.66 10.37 -5.41
N TYR A 146 11.55 11.36 -5.16
CA TYR A 146 12.73 11.63 -5.98
C TYR A 146 13.97 10.90 -5.47
N THR A 147 14.26 11.04 -4.17
CA THR A 147 15.47 10.52 -3.50
C THR A 147 15.18 9.45 -2.45
N HIS A 148 13.90 9.11 -2.22
CA HIS A 148 13.45 8.17 -1.19
C HIS A 148 13.81 8.58 0.26
N PRO A 149 13.57 9.84 0.69
CA PRO A 149 13.89 10.26 2.06
C PRO A 149 12.74 9.91 3.01
N ASN A 150 13.08 9.70 4.29
CA ASN A 150 12.06 9.71 5.33
C ASN A 150 11.61 11.16 5.60
N PHE A 151 10.43 11.54 5.12
CA PHE A 151 9.92 12.92 5.20
C PHE A 151 9.84 13.44 6.65
N ALA A 152 9.47 12.59 7.61
CA ALA A 152 9.41 12.99 9.01
C ALA A 152 10.79 13.29 9.60
N GLN A 153 11.82 12.52 9.24
CA GLN A 153 13.20 12.81 9.63
C GLN A 153 13.72 14.07 8.95
N MET A 154 13.35 14.29 7.69
CA MET A 154 13.73 15.48 6.94
C MET A 154 13.16 16.75 7.57
N ALA A 155 11.87 16.74 7.94
CA ALA A 155 11.20 17.83 8.64
C ALA A 155 11.86 18.19 9.99
N ARG A 156 12.48 17.22 10.67
CA ARG A 156 13.21 17.45 11.93
C ARG A 156 14.60 18.06 11.74
N LYS A 157 15.23 17.81 10.58
CA LYS A 157 16.62 18.21 10.32
C LYS A 157 16.71 19.53 9.58
N LEU A 158 15.73 19.86 8.76
CA LEU A 158 15.78 21.01 7.86
C LEU A 158 14.95 22.19 8.41
N PRO A 159 15.42 23.43 8.23
CA PRO A 159 14.57 24.62 8.41
C PRO A 159 13.34 24.55 7.50
N ALA A 160 12.21 25.12 7.93
CA ALA A 160 10.92 25.00 7.24
C ALA A 160 10.98 25.33 5.74
N GLN A 161 11.63 26.44 5.38
CA GLN A 161 11.75 26.86 3.98
C GLN A 161 12.60 25.89 3.14
N GLN A 162 13.61 25.27 3.74
CA GLN A 162 14.43 24.26 3.05
C GLN A 162 13.67 22.94 2.94
N TYR A 163 12.95 22.54 3.99
CA TYR A 163 12.07 21.36 3.96
C TYR A 163 11.03 21.46 2.83
N GLU A 164 10.37 22.60 2.70
CA GLU A 164 9.39 22.83 1.62
C GLU A 164 10.01 22.71 0.23
N ARG A 165 11.22 23.26 0.01
CA ARG A 165 11.95 23.10 -1.26
C ARG A 165 12.30 21.65 -1.56
N GLU A 166 12.76 20.90 -0.56
CA GLU A 166 13.05 19.47 -0.74
C GLU A 166 11.75 18.70 -1.01
N MET A 167 10.66 18.96 -0.29
CA MET A 167 9.36 18.32 -0.54
C MET A 167 8.82 18.63 -1.93
N HIS A 168 9.05 19.84 -2.46
CA HIS A 168 8.72 20.16 -3.84
C HIS A 168 9.49 19.27 -4.82
N ARG A 169 10.79 19.06 -4.59
CA ARG A 169 11.60 18.13 -5.40
C ARG A 169 11.10 16.69 -5.27
N GLU A 170 10.83 16.24 -4.05
CA GLU A 170 10.42 14.87 -3.76
C GLU A 170 9.06 14.50 -4.34
N LEU A 171 8.13 15.45 -4.46
CA LEU A 171 6.76 15.18 -4.91
C LEU A 171 6.47 15.67 -6.34
N PHE A 172 6.87 16.89 -6.69
CA PHE A 172 6.52 17.51 -7.98
C PHE A 172 7.57 17.18 -9.03
N THR A 173 8.85 17.40 -8.73
CA THR A 173 9.93 17.11 -9.68
C THR A 173 10.03 15.61 -9.98
N SER A 174 9.76 14.75 -9.00
CA SER A 174 9.74 13.29 -9.19
C SER A 174 8.69 12.86 -10.21
N LYS A 175 7.43 13.27 -10.01
CA LYS A 175 6.32 13.00 -10.95
C LYS A 175 6.68 13.45 -12.36
N LYS A 176 7.03 14.73 -12.51
CA LYS A 176 7.40 15.32 -13.80
C LYS A 176 8.55 14.55 -14.47
N THR A 177 9.60 14.23 -13.73
CA THR A 177 10.75 13.48 -14.26
C THR A 177 10.33 12.09 -14.75
N LEU A 178 9.50 11.38 -13.99
CA LEU A 178 9.02 10.06 -14.40
C LEU A 178 8.13 10.13 -15.65
N GLU A 179 7.19 11.09 -15.69
CA GLU A 179 6.32 11.30 -16.85
C GLU A 179 7.13 11.64 -18.11
N GLU A 180 8.10 12.55 -18.02
CA GLU A 180 8.97 12.92 -19.14
C GLU A 180 9.89 11.77 -19.59
N LYS A 181 10.51 11.06 -18.64
CA LYS A 181 11.48 10.00 -18.97
C LYS A 181 10.81 8.75 -19.51
N LEU A 182 9.65 8.37 -18.98
CA LEU A 182 8.97 7.14 -19.33
C LEU A 182 7.90 7.34 -20.42
N GLY A 183 7.35 8.54 -20.57
CA GLY A 183 6.19 8.78 -21.42
C GLY A 183 4.91 8.13 -20.89
N LEU A 184 4.85 7.91 -19.57
CA LEU A 184 3.72 7.29 -18.87
C LEU A 184 3.04 8.33 -17.98
N LYS A 185 1.76 8.13 -17.69
CA LYS A 185 1.04 8.93 -16.70
C LYS A 185 1.36 8.39 -15.29
N ILE A 186 1.74 9.27 -14.37
CA ILE A 186 2.13 8.87 -13.02
C ILE A 186 1.05 9.34 -12.04
N ASP A 187 0.05 8.49 -11.80
CA ASP A 187 -1.10 8.84 -10.94
C ASP A 187 -0.87 8.49 -9.47
N PHE A 188 0.12 7.66 -9.14
CA PHE A 188 0.24 7.05 -7.82
C PHE A 188 1.60 7.33 -7.16
N LEU A 189 1.56 7.54 -5.84
CA LEU A 189 2.75 7.74 -5.00
C LEU A 189 2.77 6.75 -3.83
N ALA A 190 3.77 5.90 -3.74
CA ALA A 190 4.09 5.23 -2.49
C ALA A 190 4.92 6.18 -1.62
N TYR A 191 4.48 6.46 -0.38
CA TYR A 191 5.27 7.26 0.55
C TYR A 191 6.52 6.46 0.97
N PRO A 192 7.74 7.00 0.86
CA PRO A 192 8.92 6.38 1.43
C PRO A 192 8.69 6.03 2.91
N PHE A 193 9.02 4.78 3.29
CA PHE A 193 8.78 4.24 4.63
C PHE A 193 7.30 4.22 5.08
N GLY A 194 6.35 4.50 4.18
CA GLY A 194 4.93 4.68 4.49
C GLY A 194 4.61 5.93 5.33
N VAL A 195 5.56 6.86 5.48
CA VAL A 195 5.41 7.97 6.43
C VAL A 195 4.89 9.22 5.75
N TYR A 196 3.83 9.80 6.30
CA TYR A 196 3.24 11.07 5.86
C TYR A 196 2.62 11.83 7.04
N ASP A 197 2.14 13.04 6.77
CA ASP A 197 1.26 13.83 7.62
C ASP A 197 0.22 14.55 6.75
N GLU A 198 -0.69 15.31 7.36
CA GLU A 198 -1.72 16.06 6.63
C GLU A 198 -1.10 17.02 5.57
N GLN A 199 0.03 17.66 5.87
CA GLN A 199 0.70 18.61 4.98
C GLN A 199 1.36 17.92 3.78
N ILE A 200 2.09 16.83 4.01
CA ILE A 200 2.70 16.00 2.96
C ILE A 200 1.63 15.49 2.00
N ARG A 201 0.50 15.06 2.56
CA ARG A 201 -0.65 14.58 1.79
C ARG A 201 -1.21 15.68 0.88
N ASP A 202 -1.38 16.89 1.41
CA ASP A 202 -1.88 18.03 0.64
C ASP A 202 -0.91 18.41 -0.49
N TRP A 203 0.39 18.41 -0.23
CA TRP A 203 1.40 18.63 -1.28
C TRP A 203 1.39 17.54 -2.35
N ALA A 204 1.19 16.27 -1.97
CA ALA A 204 1.09 15.18 -2.95
C ALA A 204 -0.17 15.32 -3.83
N LEU A 205 -1.31 15.73 -3.25
CA LEU A 205 -2.51 16.05 -4.05
C LEU A 205 -2.26 17.23 -4.99
N GLN A 206 -1.58 18.29 -4.53
CA GLN A 206 -1.21 19.45 -5.35
C GLN A 206 -0.22 19.09 -6.48
N ALA A 207 0.67 18.12 -6.25
CA ALA A 207 1.55 17.58 -7.27
C ALA A 207 0.80 16.78 -8.35
N GLY A 208 -0.49 16.47 -8.12
CA GLY A 208 -1.33 15.75 -9.08
C GLY A 208 -1.23 14.22 -8.96
N TYR A 209 -0.88 13.69 -7.79
CA TYR A 209 -1.11 12.27 -7.49
C TYR A 209 -2.58 12.07 -7.14
N ARG A 210 -3.18 11.05 -7.74
CA ARG A 210 -4.57 10.65 -7.52
C ARG A 210 -4.74 9.77 -6.27
N ALA A 211 -3.76 8.90 -6.01
CA ALA A 211 -3.75 8.06 -4.81
C ALA A 211 -2.34 7.91 -4.23
N MET A 212 -2.27 7.74 -2.91
CA MET A 212 -1.03 7.62 -2.16
C MET A 212 -1.08 6.46 -1.17
N PHE A 213 0.05 5.80 -1.02
CA PHE A 213 0.12 4.49 -0.37
C PHE A 213 1.08 4.48 0.81
N SER A 214 0.61 4.00 1.96
CA SER A 214 1.42 3.75 3.16
C SER A 214 1.78 2.27 3.27
N VAL A 215 2.36 1.86 4.40
CA VAL A 215 2.63 0.45 4.74
C VAL A 215 2.05 0.06 6.10
N ASP A 216 0.90 0.64 6.45
CA ASP A 216 0.32 0.54 7.80
C ASP A 216 -0.27 -0.86 8.10
N GLY A 217 -0.44 -1.74 7.10
CA GLY A 217 -0.69 -3.17 7.30
C GLY A 217 -2.15 -3.63 7.35
N ALA A 218 -3.11 -2.81 6.90
CA ALA A 218 -4.52 -3.19 6.81
C ALA A 218 -4.98 -3.40 5.36
N ALA A 219 -6.07 -4.17 5.19
CA ALA A 219 -6.83 -4.18 3.94
C ALA A 219 -7.67 -2.91 3.82
N ASN A 220 -8.14 -2.63 2.60
CA ASN A 220 -8.83 -1.39 2.27
C ASN A 220 -10.29 -1.67 1.91
N ALA A 221 -11.22 -0.91 2.49
CA ALA A 221 -12.64 -1.00 2.23
C ALA A 221 -13.07 -0.02 1.12
N PRO A 222 -14.20 -0.25 0.45
CA PRO A 222 -14.80 0.78 -0.41
C PRO A 222 -14.92 2.12 0.33
N GLY A 223 -14.43 3.21 -0.27
CA GLY A 223 -14.38 4.52 0.38
C GLY A 223 -13.16 4.79 1.25
N THR A 224 -12.19 3.87 1.38
CA THR A 224 -10.86 4.21 1.92
C THR A 224 -10.31 5.43 1.18
N ARG A 225 -9.83 6.41 1.93
CA ARG A 225 -9.31 7.67 1.40
C ARG A 225 -8.14 7.37 0.45
N ALA A 226 -8.27 7.80 -0.81
CA ALA A 226 -7.26 7.55 -1.85
C ALA A 226 -5.87 8.08 -1.48
N SER A 227 -5.78 9.08 -0.61
CA SER A 227 -4.53 9.71 -0.18
C SER A 227 -3.85 9.04 1.03
N SER A 228 -4.41 7.93 1.53
CA SER A 228 -3.84 7.11 2.61
C SER A 228 -4.23 5.62 2.49
N VAL A 229 -4.06 5.05 1.29
CA VAL A 229 -4.35 3.63 1.05
C VAL A 229 -3.29 2.76 1.72
N SER A 230 -3.72 1.79 2.53
CA SER A 230 -2.81 0.93 3.27
C SER A 230 -2.27 -0.20 2.41
N ARG A 231 -1.00 -0.55 2.62
CA ARG A 231 -0.38 -1.74 2.05
C ARG A 231 0.20 -2.60 3.15
N THR A 232 0.25 -3.89 2.89
CA THR A 232 0.79 -4.90 3.80
C THR A 232 2.14 -5.38 3.29
N MET A 233 3.21 -5.07 4.02
CA MET A 233 4.55 -5.54 3.68
C MET A 233 4.65 -7.06 3.75
N ILE A 234 5.29 -7.65 2.75
CA ILE A 234 5.73 -9.04 2.78
C ILE A 234 7.20 -9.07 3.21
N MET A 235 7.45 -9.80 4.29
CA MET A 235 8.74 -9.89 4.99
C MET A 235 9.43 -11.21 4.67
N ALA A 236 10.75 -11.27 4.81
CA ALA A 236 11.56 -12.47 4.62
C ALA A 236 11.07 -13.68 5.44
N GLY A 237 10.51 -13.42 6.62
CA GLY A 237 10.00 -14.45 7.54
C GLY A 237 8.53 -14.83 7.33
N ASP A 238 7.83 -14.26 6.34
CA ASP A 238 6.43 -14.60 6.09
C ASP A 238 6.30 -15.97 5.43
N GLY A 239 6.24 -17.01 6.27
CA GLY A 239 5.90 -18.36 5.82
C GLY A 239 4.47 -18.44 5.27
N PRO A 240 4.08 -19.59 4.69
CA PRO A 240 2.82 -19.74 3.94
C PRO A 240 1.55 -19.28 4.69
N LYS A 241 1.45 -19.57 6.00
CA LYS A 241 0.32 -19.15 6.84
C LYS A 241 0.25 -17.62 7.03
N ALA A 242 1.41 -16.98 7.23
CA ALA A 242 1.48 -15.52 7.39
C ALA A 242 1.10 -14.82 6.09
N PHE A 243 1.62 -15.30 4.96
CA PHE A 243 1.25 -14.80 3.64
C PHE A 243 -0.25 -14.95 3.36
N ALA A 244 -0.81 -16.16 3.56
CA ALA A 244 -2.24 -16.40 3.32
C ALA A 244 -3.14 -15.46 4.13
N ARG A 245 -2.79 -15.21 5.40
CA ARG A 245 -3.51 -14.25 6.26
C ARG A 245 -3.42 -12.82 5.74
N LYS A 246 -2.25 -12.39 5.26
CA LYS A 246 -2.05 -11.04 4.69
C LYS A 246 -2.81 -10.86 3.37
N ALA A 247 -2.76 -11.87 2.49
CA ALA A 247 -3.46 -11.86 1.22
C ALA A 247 -4.98 -11.86 1.39
N ALA A 248 -5.51 -12.63 2.36
CA ALA A 248 -6.94 -12.71 2.66
C ALA A 248 -7.41 -11.71 3.73
N ALA A 249 -6.59 -10.71 4.07
CA ALA A 249 -6.93 -9.73 5.09
C ALA A 249 -8.20 -8.96 4.68
N LEU A 250 -9.08 -8.74 5.66
CA LEU A 250 -10.33 -8.01 5.47
C LEU A 250 -10.29 -6.70 6.25
N PRO A 251 -10.81 -5.60 5.68
CA PRO A 251 -10.84 -4.33 6.39
C PRO A 251 -11.85 -4.39 7.54
N LEU A 252 -11.55 -3.63 8.59
CA LEU A 252 -12.50 -3.26 9.64
C LEU A 252 -12.96 -1.84 9.36
N GLU A 253 -14.26 -1.61 9.19
CA GLU A 253 -14.79 -0.26 9.02
C GLU A 253 -14.93 0.47 10.36
N LEU A 254 -14.34 1.66 10.44
CA LEU A 254 -14.45 2.55 11.60
C LEU A 254 -14.34 4.03 11.21
N GLU A 255 -14.89 4.88 12.07
CA GLU A 255 -14.71 6.33 12.02
C GLU A 255 -13.59 6.73 13.00
N ILE A 256 -12.52 7.33 12.47
CA ILE A 256 -11.39 7.83 13.26
C ILE A 256 -11.76 9.20 13.84
N VAL A 257 -11.78 9.31 15.17
CA VAL A 257 -12.07 10.58 15.86
C VAL A 257 -10.77 11.27 16.27
N SER A 258 -9.84 10.53 16.89
CA SER A 258 -8.55 11.06 17.31
C SER A 258 -7.54 9.93 17.57
N PRO A 259 -6.24 10.13 17.34
CA PRO A 259 -5.71 11.13 16.42
C PRO A 259 -6.21 10.87 15.00
N ARG A 260 -6.41 11.92 14.21
CA ARG A 260 -6.77 11.77 12.79
C ARG A 260 -5.61 11.14 12.02
N ASP A 261 -5.95 10.50 10.92
CA ASP A 261 -4.96 9.94 9.99
C ASP A 261 -4.05 11.02 9.39
N GLY A 262 -2.74 10.90 9.64
CA GLY A 262 -1.71 11.87 9.32
C GLY A 262 -1.59 13.05 10.31
N GLN A 263 -2.32 13.06 11.43
CA GLN A 263 -2.24 14.15 12.42
C GLN A 263 -0.87 14.17 13.09
N ILE A 264 -0.35 15.38 13.36
CA ILE A 264 0.80 15.58 14.26
C ILE A 264 0.28 16.00 15.63
N LEU A 265 0.66 15.26 16.66
CA LEU A 265 0.40 15.60 18.06
C LEU A 265 1.60 16.31 18.69
N GLU A 266 1.30 17.27 19.55
CA GLU A 266 2.29 17.84 20.45
C GLU A 266 2.62 16.86 21.59
N ASN A 267 3.80 17.04 22.19
CA ASN A 267 4.22 16.23 23.33
C ASN A 267 3.22 16.34 24.49
N GLY A 268 2.67 15.21 24.91
CA GLY A 268 1.75 15.14 26.05
C GLY A 268 0.98 13.83 26.13
N PRO A 269 0.14 13.68 27.17
CA PRO A 269 -0.85 12.62 27.24
C PRO A 269 -1.76 12.67 26.00
N TYR A 270 -2.17 11.51 25.51
CA TYR A 270 -2.99 11.43 24.31
C TYR A 270 -4.04 10.34 24.43
N ARG A 271 -5.08 10.47 23.58
CA ARG A 271 -6.17 9.50 23.48
C ARG A 271 -6.35 9.06 22.04
N VAL A 272 -6.62 7.79 21.89
CA VAL A 272 -7.10 7.18 20.65
C VAL A 272 -8.58 6.94 20.82
N VAL A 273 -9.38 7.51 19.92
CA VAL A 273 -10.83 7.40 19.91
C VAL A 273 -11.27 7.05 18.49
N ALA A 274 -12.03 5.97 18.36
CA ALA A 274 -12.65 5.55 17.11
C ALA A 274 -14.03 4.95 17.37
N LYS A 275 -14.92 5.05 16.40
CA LYS A 275 -16.24 4.41 16.42
C LYS A 275 -16.27 3.26 15.42
N ILE A 276 -16.56 2.06 15.87
CA ILE A 276 -16.62 0.86 15.02
C ILE A 276 -17.94 0.86 14.25
N THR A 277 -17.87 1.11 12.94
CA THR A 277 -19.03 1.22 12.05
C THR A 277 -19.33 -0.07 11.30
N ASP A 278 -18.36 -0.99 11.23
CA ASP A 278 -18.50 -2.31 10.62
C ASP A 278 -19.65 -3.10 11.28
N PRO A 279 -20.75 -3.42 10.57
CA PRO A 279 -21.87 -4.16 11.16
C PRO A 279 -21.55 -5.64 11.38
N ASP A 280 -20.56 -6.18 10.66
CA ASP A 280 -20.23 -7.60 10.60
C ASP A 280 -19.08 -7.97 11.56
N VAL A 281 -18.61 -7.06 12.39
CA VAL A 281 -17.61 -7.38 13.42
C VAL A 281 -18.26 -7.70 14.77
N ARG A 282 -17.79 -8.78 15.41
CA ARG A 282 -18.11 -9.14 16.78
C ARG A 282 -17.46 -8.15 17.74
N ILE A 283 -18.23 -7.19 18.24
CA ILE A 283 -17.72 -6.04 19.00
C ILE A 283 -16.94 -6.47 20.26
N GLU A 284 -17.32 -7.57 20.88
CA GLU A 284 -16.68 -8.16 22.05
C GLU A 284 -15.26 -8.68 21.78
N THR A 285 -14.93 -8.92 20.52
CA THR A 285 -13.59 -9.35 20.09
C THR A 285 -12.69 -8.20 19.66
N VAL A 286 -13.23 -6.97 19.63
CA VAL A 286 -12.47 -5.83 19.11
C VAL A 286 -11.40 -5.41 20.12
N HIS A 287 -10.17 -5.32 19.62
CA HIS A 287 -9.02 -4.89 20.39
C HIS A 287 -8.22 -3.84 19.60
N GLY A 288 -7.87 -2.75 20.28
CA GLY A 288 -7.05 -1.68 19.73
C GLY A 288 -5.68 -1.62 20.40
N VAL A 289 -4.64 -1.42 19.60
CA VAL A 289 -3.25 -1.28 20.04
C VAL A 289 -2.71 0.07 19.58
N SER A 290 -2.15 0.83 20.52
CA SER A 290 -1.39 2.05 20.28
C SER A 290 -0.30 2.19 21.35
N ALA A 291 0.85 2.76 20.99
CA ALA A 291 2.04 2.77 21.82
C ALA A 291 1.84 3.44 23.19
N GLY A 292 1.94 2.66 24.27
CA GLY A 292 1.78 3.15 25.64
C GLY A 292 0.35 3.48 26.04
N CYS A 293 -0.64 3.15 25.20
CA CYS A 293 -2.04 3.29 25.56
C CYS A 293 -2.60 2.03 26.21
N SER A 294 -3.61 2.23 27.05
CA SER A 294 -4.50 1.18 27.56
C SER A 294 -5.94 1.66 27.46
N GLY A 295 -6.89 0.74 27.37
CA GLY A 295 -8.29 1.07 27.23
C GLY A 295 -9.14 -0.11 26.80
N ARG A 296 -10.37 0.19 26.39
CA ARG A 296 -11.37 -0.83 26.04
C ARG A 296 -12.32 -0.33 24.96
N VAL A 297 -13.04 -1.28 24.38
CA VAL A 297 -14.21 -1.00 23.54
C VAL A 297 -15.46 -1.03 24.40
N ASP A 298 -16.27 0.01 24.32
CA ASP A 298 -17.62 -0.01 24.87
C ASP A 298 -18.56 -0.68 23.86
N ALA A 299 -19.05 -1.87 24.18
CA ALA A 299 -19.83 -2.68 23.27
C ALA A 299 -21.19 -2.06 22.88
N ARG A 300 -21.80 -1.24 23.76
CA ARG A 300 -23.11 -0.62 23.52
C ARG A 300 -23.01 0.54 22.54
N SER A 301 -22.01 1.40 22.75
CA SER A 301 -21.74 2.57 21.91
C SER A 301 -20.84 2.27 20.72
N ARG A 302 -20.25 1.06 20.67
CA ARG A 302 -19.25 0.63 19.68
C ARG A 302 -18.05 1.56 19.62
N LYS A 303 -17.68 2.16 20.76
CA LYS A 303 -16.62 3.17 20.85
C LYS A 303 -15.35 2.55 21.42
N LEU A 304 -14.27 2.64 20.66
CA LEU A 304 -12.92 2.34 21.12
C LEU A 304 -12.35 3.59 21.79
N GLU A 305 -11.89 3.46 23.03
CA GLU A 305 -11.11 4.49 23.71
C GLU A 305 -9.85 3.88 24.31
N LEU A 306 -8.68 4.35 23.85
CA LEU A 306 -7.39 4.07 24.44
C LEU A 306 -6.77 5.39 24.93
N SER A 307 -6.04 5.35 26.04
CA SER A 307 -5.39 6.53 26.59
C SER A 307 -4.01 6.20 27.16
N SER A 308 -3.10 7.16 27.06
CA SER A 308 -1.80 7.13 27.72
C SER A 308 -1.69 8.30 28.70
N SER A 309 -1.36 8.01 29.95
CA SER A 309 -0.98 9.04 30.93
C SER A 309 0.46 9.52 30.73
N LYS A 310 1.30 8.73 30.05
CA LYS A 310 2.67 9.11 29.71
C LYS A 310 2.68 9.95 28.44
N PRO A 311 3.62 10.92 28.34
CA PRO A 311 3.82 11.65 27.10
C PRO A 311 4.17 10.72 25.95
N ILE A 312 3.64 11.01 24.77
CA ILE A 312 3.98 10.26 23.56
C ILE A 312 5.42 10.58 23.14
N LYS A 313 6.19 9.55 22.79
CA LYS A 313 7.56 9.74 22.28
C LYS A 313 7.51 10.37 20.88
N PRO A 314 8.39 11.32 20.54
CA PRO A 314 8.47 11.88 19.19
C PRO A 314 8.72 10.80 18.14
N GLY A 315 7.94 10.80 17.06
CA GLY A 315 8.08 9.80 16.01
C GLY A 315 6.82 9.55 15.21
N VAL A 316 6.78 8.38 14.59
CA VAL A 316 5.65 7.86 13.82
C VAL A 316 4.99 6.76 14.64
N HIS A 317 3.67 6.81 14.72
CA HIS A 317 2.86 5.87 15.50
C HIS A 317 1.74 5.33 14.61
N ILE A 318 1.45 4.04 14.77
CA ILE A 318 0.35 3.38 14.08
C ILE A 318 -0.62 2.91 15.14
N VAL A 319 -1.91 3.21 14.94
CA VAL A 319 -2.98 2.55 15.66
C VAL A 319 -3.40 1.34 14.84
N THR A 320 -3.53 0.19 15.49
CA THR A 320 -4.10 -1.02 14.89
C THR A 320 -5.34 -1.43 15.67
N VAL A 321 -6.45 -1.63 14.97
CA VAL A 321 -7.69 -2.15 15.56
C VAL A 321 -8.03 -3.44 14.84
N THR A 322 -8.26 -4.50 15.62
CA THR A 322 -8.62 -5.81 15.10
C THR A 322 -9.93 -6.28 15.70
N GLY A 323 -10.67 -7.12 14.98
CA GLY A 323 -11.87 -7.78 15.49
C GLY A 323 -12.18 -9.04 14.67
N SER A 324 -12.99 -9.93 15.20
CA SER A 324 -13.40 -11.16 14.51
C SER A 324 -14.67 -10.90 13.69
N ASP A 325 -14.66 -11.39 12.45
CA ASP A 325 -15.81 -11.36 11.57
C ASP A 325 -16.95 -12.26 12.12
N SER A 326 -18.18 -11.75 12.07
CA SER A 326 -19.39 -12.41 12.58
C SER A 326 -19.69 -13.70 11.81
N SER A 327 -19.48 -13.70 10.50
CA SER A 327 -19.66 -14.83 9.59
C SER A 327 -18.49 -15.84 9.59
N GLY A 328 -17.46 -15.60 10.41
CA GLY A 328 -16.32 -16.52 10.55
C GLY A 328 -15.26 -16.40 9.46
N ARG A 329 -15.27 -15.32 8.65
CA ARG A 329 -14.26 -15.06 7.60
C ARG A 329 -12.86 -14.73 8.12
N GLY A 330 -12.67 -14.71 9.45
CA GLY A 330 -11.39 -14.47 10.10
C GLY A 330 -11.32 -13.11 10.79
N THR A 331 -10.13 -12.50 10.77
CA THR A 331 -9.85 -11.23 11.46
C THR A 331 -10.01 -10.06 10.51
N ARG A 332 -10.73 -9.04 10.99
CA ARG A 332 -10.92 -7.71 10.42
C ARG A 332 -9.88 -6.77 11.02
N THR A 333 -9.25 -5.94 10.20
CA THR A 333 -8.21 -5.01 10.67
C THR A 333 -8.39 -3.61 10.09
N ALA A 334 -8.23 -2.59 10.92
CA ALA A 334 -8.06 -1.21 10.52
C ALA A 334 -6.75 -0.67 11.09
N THR A 335 -6.06 0.15 10.31
CA THR A 335 -4.83 0.83 10.75
C THR A 335 -4.84 2.26 10.26
N TRP A 336 -4.30 3.16 11.05
CA TRP A 336 -3.99 4.51 10.60
C TRP A 336 -2.77 5.05 11.31
N LEU A 337 -2.15 6.04 10.68
CA LEU A 337 -0.88 6.60 11.12
C LEU A 337 -1.11 7.99 11.71
N PHE A 338 -0.33 8.31 12.73
CA PHE A 338 -0.18 9.68 13.22
C PHE A 338 1.27 9.90 13.68
N ARG A 339 1.62 11.15 13.91
CA ARG A 339 2.98 11.57 14.29
C ARG A 339 2.97 12.36 15.58
N SER A 340 4.13 12.48 16.20
CA SER A 340 4.34 13.37 17.33
C SER A 340 5.67 14.11 17.24
N ARG A 341 5.71 15.32 17.79
CA ARG A 341 6.90 16.18 17.87
C ARG A 341 7.46 16.25 19.28
#